data_AF-A0A9P7A2J4-F1
#
_entry.id   AF-A0A9P7A2J4-F1
#
_cell.length_a   1.000
_cell.length_b   1.000
_cell.length_c   1.000
_cell.angle_alpha   90.00
_cell.angle_beta   90.00
_cell.angle_gamma   90.00
#
_symmetry.space_group_name_H-M   'P 1'
#
loop_
_entity.id
_entity.type
_entity.pdbx_description
1 polymer ?
#
loop_
_entity_poly.entity_id
_entity_poly.type
_entity_poly.pdbx_seq_one_letter_code
_entity_poly.pdbx_strand_id
1 'polypeptide(L)'
;MDSDQSSLNVRFCEICAGFLSKSGKDSVPSLTRALDTIASDLARNEDLRIRMGSENPSIWLPLQQLWDFLADYPSADADVAELRVLVLSVARFTRNIVAGVAVNQQNAFGVEPALRRVLHLYSSWSAFQVTDSFPATRMAVQALSNIVTTNEDLTARLWNTYLTLPEEQAIIIRLLGSPDHKTILSLLVLMVNCIHDSAERRSLLTKSRGGARICVTLLDRMILLYDAEEFTDGAKAFDYGYHLFAHLFDGGYAPDLYNSLSVEGEVIAQHQTTLLKLLDSYLQSSQTCPVHCDMCPMLSEIFLSLSSYSQSAITRAINPTNSEPLDGSIEHLQELDLLLPKTCEALVLATQCIVKISLLSEDQRTVDSSAVDYEQSSEMLAQLTARAPLRLLRLLDTFLPRIYFGKAVIDPATDRSIPSSVAGSNGFLYLKRDLVRLVGVLCHRDRTFQDRIRVCGGIPVIMNMCVVDERNPYLREHAILALRNLLDGNMENQDEVNSIQPSGYWDEAGVLREKVGATLR
;
A
#
# COMPACT_ATOMS: atom_id res chain seq x y z
N MET A 1 -53.27 -35.13 1.90
CA MET A 1 -53.26 -34.63 0.52
C MET A 1 -51.82 -34.29 0.22
N ASP A 2 -51.04 -35.33 -0.03
CA ASP A 2 -49.61 -35.28 -0.33
C ASP A 2 -49.47 -35.94 -1.70
N SER A 3 -49.30 -35.13 -2.74
CA SER A 3 -48.92 -35.59 -4.09
C SER A 3 -48.51 -34.38 -4.94
N ASP A 4 -47.31 -34.44 -5.51
CA ASP A 4 -46.74 -33.57 -6.55
C ASP A 4 -46.03 -32.25 -6.17
N GLN A 5 -45.11 -32.30 -5.21
CA GLN A 5 -43.88 -31.51 -5.32
C GLN A 5 -42.72 -32.48 -5.48
N SER A 6 -42.23 -32.70 -6.70
CA SER A 6 -40.94 -33.37 -6.88
C SER A 6 -39.90 -32.60 -6.06
N SER A 7 -39.07 -33.30 -5.28
CA SER A 7 -38.04 -32.62 -4.50
C SER A 7 -37.17 -31.79 -5.44
N LEU A 8 -36.80 -30.57 -5.03
CA LEU A 8 -36.06 -29.64 -5.90
C LEU A 8 -34.77 -30.26 -6.44
N ASN A 9 -34.21 -31.25 -5.74
CA ASN A 9 -33.09 -32.10 -6.16
C ASN A 9 -33.41 -32.90 -7.42
N VAL A 10 -34.54 -33.61 -7.44
CA VAL A 10 -34.99 -34.38 -8.60
C VAL A 10 -35.14 -33.46 -9.80
N ARG A 11 -35.83 -32.33 -9.62
CA ARG A 11 -36.01 -31.33 -10.67
C ARG A 11 -34.68 -30.76 -11.18
N PHE A 12 -33.74 -30.43 -10.29
CA PHE A 12 -32.41 -29.96 -10.67
C PHE A 12 -31.66 -31.02 -11.50
N CYS A 13 -31.61 -32.26 -11.02
CA CYS A 13 -30.91 -33.36 -11.68
C CYS A 13 -31.51 -33.70 -13.04
N GLU A 14 -32.84 -33.75 -13.17
CA GLU A 14 -33.53 -34.01 -14.43
C GLU A 14 -33.24 -32.93 -15.49
N ILE A 15 -33.27 -31.66 -15.09
CA ILE A 15 -33.00 -30.54 -16.01
C ILE A 15 -31.52 -30.54 -16.43
N CYS A 16 -30.59 -30.80 -15.50
CA CYS A 16 -29.17 -30.91 -15.81
C CYS A 16 -28.89 -32.09 -16.76
N ALA A 17 -29.49 -33.26 -16.49
CA ALA A 17 -29.35 -34.43 -17.35
C ALA A 17 -29.90 -34.15 -18.75
N GLY A 18 -31.06 -33.49 -18.86
CA GLY A 18 -31.64 -33.06 -20.12
C GLY A 18 -30.68 -32.17 -20.92
N PHE A 19 -30.14 -31.13 -20.28
CA PHE A 19 -29.19 -30.19 -20.89
C PHE A 19 -27.90 -30.89 -21.40
N LEU A 20 -27.32 -31.77 -20.59
CA LEU A 20 -26.06 -32.46 -20.91
C LEU A 20 -26.20 -33.55 -21.99
N SER A 21 -27.43 -33.92 -22.40
CA SER A 21 -27.69 -35.16 -23.15
C SER A 21 -27.68 -35.09 -24.70
N LYS A 22 -27.60 -33.90 -25.36
CA LYS A 22 -27.22 -33.69 -26.80
C LYS A 22 -27.73 -32.38 -27.48
N SER A 23 -28.47 -31.49 -26.80
CA SER A 23 -28.97 -30.20 -27.39
C SER A 23 -28.68 -28.98 -26.50
N GLY A 24 -27.42 -28.84 -26.08
CA GLY A 24 -27.01 -27.85 -25.07
C GLY A 24 -27.43 -26.41 -25.38
N LYS A 25 -27.35 -25.93 -26.64
CA LYS A 25 -27.71 -24.53 -26.98
C LYS A 25 -29.22 -24.26 -26.84
N ASP A 26 -30.09 -25.09 -27.40
CA ASP A 26 -31.55 -24.85 -27.42
C ASP A 26 -32.20 -24.92 -26.02
N SER A 27 -31.52 -25.53 -25.06
CA SER A 27 -31.99 -25.71 -23.69
C SER A 27 -31.46 -24.66 -22.70
N VAL A 28 -30.54 -23.77 -23.10
CA VAL A 28 -29.95 -22.73 -22.22
C VAL A 28 -31.03 -21.85 -21.54
N PRO A 29 -32.03 -21.30 -22.26
CA PRO A 29 -33.02 -20.43 -21.62
C PRO A 29 -33.93 -21.17 -20.63
N SER A 30 -34.14 -22.47 -20.83
CA SER A 30 -34.94 -23.30 -19.93
C SER A 30 -34.17 -23.61 -18.64
N LEU A 31 -32.92 -24.06 -18.79
CA LEU A 31 -32.03 -24.33 -17.66
C LEU A 31 -31.80 -23.08 -16.81
N THR A 32 -31.49 -21.95 -17.45
CA THR A 32 -31.29 -20.65 -16.80
C THR A 32 -32.47 -20.27 -15.90
N ARG A 33 -33.70 -20.30 -16.44
CA ARG A 33 -34.92 -19.95 -15.68
C ARG A 33 -35.13 -20.88 -14.48
N ALA A 34 -34.85 -22.17 -14.65
CA ALA A 34 -34.97 -23.13 -13.57
C ALA A 34 -33.93 -22.88 -12.46
N LEU A 35 -32.66 -22.69 -12.81
CA LEU A 35 -31.59 -22.38 -11.87
C LEU A 35 -31.88 -21.10 -11.09
N ASP A 36 -32.36 -20.06 -11.77
CA ASP A 36 -32.68 -18.78 -11.12
C ASP A 36 -33.85 -18.86 -10.15
N THR A 37 -34.86 -19.66 -10.49
CA THR A 37 -35.98 -19.94 -9.58
C THR A 37 -35.47 -20.63 -8.31
N ILE A 38 -34.68 -21.70 -8.46
CA ILE A 38 -34.14 -22.44 -7.32
C ILE A 38 -33.18 -21.57 -6.51
N ALA A 39 -32.31 -20.81 -7.17
CA ALA A 39 -31.35 -19.93 -6.50
C ALA A 39 -32.05 -18.85 -5.66
N SER A 40 -33.19 -18.32 -6.13
CA SER A 40 -34.01 -17.38 -5.37
C SER A 40 -34.56 -18.01 -4.08
N ASP A 41 -35.02 -19.26 -4.13
CA ASP A 41 -35.51 -19.98 -2.95
C ASP A 41 -34.38 -20.27 -1.95
N LEU A 42 -33.22 -20.70 -2.45
CA LEU A 42 -32.03 -20.96 -1.64
C LEU A 42 -31.49 -19.72 -0.92
N ALA A 43 -31.64 -18.53 -1.52
CA ALA A 43 -31.18 -17.28 -0.92
C ALA A 43 -31.92 -16.95 0.39
N ARG A 44 -33.15 -17.45 0.55
CA ARG A 44 -34.04 -17.08 1.67
C ARG A 44 -34.20 -18.16 2.73
N ASN A 45 -33.79 -19.40 2.42
CA ASN A 45 -34.10 -20.56 3.25
C ASN A 45 -32.86 -21.44 3.50
N GLU A 46 -32.37 -21.42 4.75
CA GLU A 46 -31.22 -22.23 5.18
C GLU A 46 -31.51 -23.73 5.24
N ASP A 47 -32.68 -24.12 5.76
CA ASP A 47 -33.10 -25.53 5.81
C ASP A 47 -33.20 -26.12 4.40
N LEU A 48 -33.61 -25.32 3.42
CA LEU A 48 -33.63 -25.73 2.03
C LEU A 48 -32.21 -25.95 1.49
N ARG A 49 -31.23 -25.12 1.85
CA ARG A 49 -29.82 -25.34 1.45
C ARG A 49 -29.30 -26.67 1.98
N ILE A 50 -29.55 -26.94 3.27
CA ILE A 50 -29.14 -28.19 3.93
C ILE A 50 -29.81 -29.40 3.25
N ARG A 51 -31.14 -29.39 3.14
CA ARG A 51 -31.90 -30.47 2.51
C ARG A 51 -31.44 -30.73 1.08
N MET A 52 -31.37 -29.68 0.26
CA MET A 52 -31.01 -29.81 -1.15
C MET A 52 -29.59 -30.36 -1.33
N GLY A 53 -28.66 -30.05 -0.42
CA GLY A 53 -27.30 -30.59 -0.46
C GLY A 53 -27.14 -32.03 0.04
N SER A 54 -28.10 -32.55 0.82
CA SER A 54 -28.02 -33.88 1.45
C SER A 54 -28.98 -34.94 0.87
N GLU A 55 -30.07 -34.51 0.24
CA GLU A 55 -31.12 -35.41 -0.27
C GLU A 55 -30.72 -36.13 -1.56
N ASN A 56 -31.33 -37.30 -1.79
CA ASN A 56 -31.17 -38.05 -3.03
C ASN A 56 -32.27 -37.66 -4.05
N PRO A 57 -31.94 -37.52 -5.35
CA PRO A 57 -30.62 -37.71 -5.95
C PRO A 57 -29.64 -36.58 -5.62
N SER A 58 -28.36 -36.90 -5.50
CA SER A 58 -27.29 -35.93 -5.23
C SER A 58 -27.13 -34.94 -6.39
N ILE A 59 -27.07 -33.64 -6.04
CA ILE A 59 -26.92 -32.54 -7.00
C ILE A 59 -25.47 -32.26 -7.40
N TRP A 60 -24.50 -32.80 -6.66
CA TRP A 60 -23.09 -32.38 -6.75
C TRP A 60 -22.42 -32.81 -8.04
N LEU A 61 -22.66 -34.05 -8.49
CA LEU A 61 -22.11 -34.53 -9.77
C LEU A 61 -22.72 -33.77 -10.97
N PRO A 62 -24.04 -33.59 -11.09
CA PRO A 62 -24.60 -32.73 -12.15
C PRO A 62 -24.09 -31.28 -12.09
N LEU A 63 -23.92 -30.70 -10.89
CA LEU A 63 -23.36 -29.36 -10.74
C LEU A 63 -21.92 -29.28 -11.24
N GLN A 64 -21.08 -30.27 -10.92
CA GLN A 64 -19.71 -30.35 -11.42
C GLN A 64 -19.69 -30.47 -12.95
N GLN A 65 -20.52 -31.33 -13.53
CA GLN A 65 -20.64 -31.49 -14.98
C GLN A 65 -21.09 -30.21 -15.70
N LEU A 66 -21.98 -29.42 -15.08
CA LEU A 66 -22.35 -28.10 -15.61
C LEU A 66 -21.17 -27.13 -15.63
N TRP A 67 -20.38 -27.10 -14.56
CA TRP A 67 -19.19 -26.24 -14.51
C TRP A 67 -18.12 -26.69 -15.50
N ASP A 68 -17.88 -28.00 -15.65
CA ASP A 68 -16.95 -28.53 -16.65
C ASP A 68 -17.40 -28.20 -18.07
N PHE A 69 -18.69 -28.35 -18.37
CA PHE A 69 -19.27 -27.88 -19.64
C PHE A 69 -18.97 -26.40 -19.87
N LEU A 70 -19.28 -25.53 -18.90
CA LEU A 70 -19.07 -24.09 -19.02
C LEU A 70 -17.59 -23.70 -19.17
N ALA A 71 -16.68 -24.50 -18.62
CA ALA A 71 -15.25 -24.26 -18.70
C ALA A 71 -14.66 -24.68 -20.06
N ASP A 72 -15.18 -25.74 -20.67
CA ASP A 72 -14.62 -26.31 -21.90
C ASP A 72 -15.26 -25.70 -23.17
N TYR A 73 -16.53 -25.31 -23.08
CA TYR A 73 -17.31 -24.73 -24.18
C TYR A 73 -16.71 -23.47 -24.85
N PRO A 74 -16.17 -22.49 -24.10
CA PRO A 74 -15.80 -21.20 -24.67
C PRO A 74 -14.49 -21.21 -25.48
N SER A 75 -13.83 -22.37 -25.60
CA SER A 75 -12.59 -22.52 -26.36
C SER A 75 -12.81 -22.68 -27.88
N ALA A 76 -14.06 -22.91 -28.33
CA ALA A 76 -14.37 -23.25 -29.72
C ALA A 76 -15.24 -22.21 -30.48
N ASP A 77 -16.06 -21.42 -29.80
CA ASP A 77 -16.95 -20.42 -30.40
C ASP A 77 -17.04 -19.17 -29.50
N ALA A 78 -16.91 -17.99 -30.10
CA ALA A 78 -16.89 -16.68 -29.45
C ALA A 78 -18.05 -16.49 -28.44
N ASP A 79 -17.74 -15.85 -27.31
CA ASP A 79 -18.62 -15.34 -26.24
C ASP A 79 -20.11 -15.14 -26.64
N VAL A 80 -20.91 -16.20 -26.55
CA VAL A 80 -22.35 -16.19 -26.83
C VAL A 80 -23.08 -15.62 -25.61
N ALA A 81 -23.91 -14.59 -25.82
CA ALA A 81 -24.66 -13.93 -24.74
C ALA A 81 -25.45 -14.88 -23.84
N GLU A 82 -26.02 -15.95 -24.41
CA GLU A 82 -26.74 -16.99 -23.67
C GLU A 82 -25.85 -17.75 -22.67
N LEU A 83 -24.58 -18.00 -23.02
CA LEU A 83 -23.64 -18.66 -22.12
C LEU A 83 -23.25 -17.76 -20.95
N ARG A 84 -23.10 -16.44 -21.17
CA ARG A 84 -22.85 -15.49 -20.08
C ARG A 84 -23.99 -15.52 -19.06
N VAL A 85 -25.22 -15.56 -19.56
CA VAL A 85 -26.43 -15.68 -18.73
C VAL A 85 -26.46 -17.02 -17.99
N LEU A 86 -26.03 -18.11 -18.62
CA LEU A 86 -25.92 -19.41 -17.97
C LEU A 86 -24.84 -19.43 -16.88
N VAL A 87 -23.64 -18.91 -17.14
CA VAL A 87 -22.56 -18.76 -16.15
C VAL A 87 -23.06 -17.98 -14.93
N LEU A 88 -23.74 -16.85 -15.17
CA LEU A 88 -24.34 -16.05 -14.10
C LEU A 88 -25.32 -16.87 -13.24
N SER A 89 -26.17 -17.67 -13.88
CA SER A 89 -27.22 -18.45 -13.19
C SER A 89 -26.64 -19.64 -12.42
N VAL A 90 -25.69 -20.37 -13.01
CA VAL A 90 -24.97 -21.45 -12.34
C VAL A 90 -24.15 -20.91 -11.16
N ALA A 91 -23.43 -19.79 -11.35
CA ALA A 91 -22.69 -19.14 -10.27
C ALA A 91 -23.60 -18.67 -9.13
N ARG A 92 -24.76 -18.08 -9.46
CA ARG A 92 -25.75 -17.66 -8.45
C ARG A 92 -26.30 -18.85 -7.67
N PHE A 93 -26.63 -19.93 -8.35
CA PHE A 93 -27.05 -21.18 -7.73
C PHE A 93 -25.95 -21.72 -6.80
N THR A 94 -24.71 -21.88 -7.28
CA THR A 94 -23.56 -22.35 -6.49
C THR A 94 -23.31 -21.48 -5.28
N ARG A 95 -23.28 -20.15 -5.44
CA ARG A 95 -23.09 -19.19 -4.34
C ARG A 95 -24.16 -19.34 -3.25
N ASN A 96 -25.41 -19.55 -3.66
CA ASN A 96 -26.53 -19.61 -2.73
C ASN A 96 -26.63 -20.99 -2.06
N ILE A 97 -26.40 -22.10 -2.75
CA ILE A 97 -26.51 -23.45 -2.14
C ILE A 97 -25.46 -23.69 -1.05
N VAL A 98 -24.26 -23.09 -1.18
CA VAL A 98 -23.17 -23.26 -0.20
C VAL A 98 -23.21 -22.27 0.96
N ALA A 99 -24.02 -21.22 0.87
CA ALA A 99 -24.00 -20.12 1.83
C ALA A 99 -24.32 -20.58 3.26
N GLY A 100 -23.32 -20.50 4.15
CA GLY A 100 -23.45 -20.86 5.57
C GLY A 100 -23.59 -22.36 5.85
N VAL A 101 -23.36 -23.25 4.86
CA VAL A 101 -23.54 -24.70 5.01
C VAL A 101 -22.23 -25.43 4.71
N ALA A 102 -21.50 -25.80 5.76
CA ALA A 102 -20.15 -26.38 5.65
C ALA A 102 -20.08 -27.67 4.81
N VAL A 103 -21.08 -28.55 4.93
CA VAL A 103 -21.14 -29.79 4.14
C VAL A 103 -21.31 -29.48 2.64
N ASN A 104 -22.14 -28.49 2.31
CA ASN A 104 -22.36 -28.06 0.93
C ASN A 104 -21.10 -27.42 0.35
N GLN A 105 -20.37 -26.64 1.15
CA GLN A 105 -19.08 -26.07 0.77
C GLN A 105 -18.06 -27.15 0.41
N GLN A 106 -17.92 -28.19 1.25
CA GLN A 106 -17.02 -29.31 0.99
C GLN A 106 -17.39 -30.05 -0.30
N ASN A 107 -18.67 -30.36 -0.50
CA ASN A 107 -19.14 -31.05 -1.69
C ASN A 107 -19.00 -30.19 -2.96
N ALA A 108 -19.21 -28.87 -2.85
CA ALA A 108 -19.08 -27.95 -3.97
C ALA A 108 -17.61 -27.63 -4.32
N PHE A 109 -16.65 -27.83 -3.43
CA PHE A 109 -15.24 -27.44 -3.68
C PHE A 109 -14.65 -28.11 -4.93
N GLY A 110 -15.16 -29.29 -5.33
CA GLY A 110 -14.77 -29.96 -6.57
C GLY A 110 -15.02 -29.15 -7.85
N VAL A 111 -15.87 -28.11 -7.81
CA VAL A 111 -16.13 -27.23 -8.96
C VAL A 111 -15.05 -26.17 -9.17
N GLU A 112 -14.18 -25.93 -8.18
CA GLU A 112 -13.17 -24.85 -8.21
C GLU A 112 -12.31 -24.88 -9.48
N PRO A 113 -11.75 -26.02 -9.93
CA PRO A 113 -10.88 -26.02 -11.11
C PRO A 113 -11.59 -25.56 -12.39
N ALA A 114 -12.87 -25.90 -12.54
CA ALA A 114 -13.68 -25.47 -13.68
C ALA A 114 -14.08 -24.00 -13.54
N LEU A 115 -14.51 -23.58 -12.35
CA LEU A 115 -14.83 -22.18 -12.05
C LEU A 115 -13.62 -21.26 -12.27
N ARG A 116 -12.42 -21.71 -11.92
CA ARG A 116 -11.16 -21.00 -12.21
C ARG A 116 -10.89 -20.85 -13.70
N ARG A 117 -11.13 -21.90 -14.52
CA ARG A 117 -11.02 -21.79 -16.00
C ARG A 117 -12.02 -20.79 -16.56
N VAL A 118 -13.26 -20.77 -16.05
CA VAL A 118 -14.25 -19.76 -16.42
C VAL A 118 -13.78 -18.35 -16.04
N LEU A 119 -13.31 -18.13 -14.80
CA LEU A 119 -12.77 -16.83 -14.38
C LEU A 119 -11.56 -16.40 -15.21
N HIS A 120 -10.70 -17.33 -15.61
CA HIS A 120 -9.56 -17.05 -16.48
C HIS A 120 -9.99 -16.50 -17.85
N LEU A 121 -10.99 -17.12 -18.48
CA LEU A 121 -11.56 -16.65 -19.73
C LEU A 121 -12.21 -15.26 -19.58
N TYR A 122 -13.04 -15.08 -18.55
CA TYR A 122 -13.79 -13.85 -18.30
C TYR A 122 -12.94 -12.70 -17.73
N SER A 123 -11.67 -12.97 -17.44
CA SER A 123 -10.65 -11.99 -17.07
C SER A 123 -9.62 -11.73 -18.19
N SER A 124 -9.93 -12.19 -19.41
CA SER A 124 -9.14 -11.85 -20.60
C SER A 124 -9.37 -10.41 -21.04
N TRP A 125 -8.40 -9.86 -21.76
CA TRP A 125 -8.50 -8.52 -22.32
C TRP A 125 -9.74 -8.33 -23.20
N SER A 126 -10.08 -9.34 -24.03
CA SER A 126 -11.27 -9.32 -24.87
C SER A 126 -12.56 -9.33 -24.04
N ALA A 127 -12.63 -10.15 -22.97
CA ALA A 127 -13.77 -10.16 -22.07
C ALA A 127 -13.96 -8.81 -21.36
N PHE A 128 -12.88 -8.10 -21.04
CA PHE A 128 -12.95 -6.75 -20.45
C PHE A 128 -13.53 -5.68 -21.39
N GLN A 129 -13.55 -5.92 -22.71
CA GLN A 129 -14.24 -5.04 -23.66
C GLN A 129 -15.76 -5.28 -23.70
N VAL A 130 -16.24 -6.38 -23.12
CA VAL A 130 -17.66 -6.78 -23.13
C VAL A 130 -18.27 -6.53 -21.75
N THR A 131 -18.95 -5.39 -21.59
CA THR A 131 -19.56 -4.99 -20.31
C THR A 131 -20.60 -5.99 -19.78
N ASP A 132 -21.29 -6.70 -20.67
CA ASP A 132 -22.23 -7.76 -20.34
C ASP A 132 -21.59 -8.97 -19.64
N SER A 133 -20.26 -9.12 -19.71
CA SER A 133 -19.53 -10.19 -19.03
C SER A 133 -19.37 -9.94 -17.53
N PHE A 134 -19.39 -8.68 -17.09
CA PHE A 134 -19.08 -8.30 -15.71
C PHE A 134 -20.02 -8.92 -14.66
N PRO A 135 -21.36 -8.98 -14.86
CA PRO A 135 -22.23 -9.66 -13.91
C PRO A 135 -21.88 -11.14 -13.71
N ALA A 136 -21.53 -11.84 -14.78
CA ALA A 136 -21.15 -13.25 -14.72
C ALA A 136 -19.81 -13.43 -13.99
N THR A 137 -18.80 -12.62 -14.33
CA THR A 137 -17.48 -12.62 -13.65
C THR A 137 -17.65 -12.37 -12.16
N ARG A 138 -18.38 -11.33 -11.79
CA ARG A 138 -18.64 -10.96 -10.39
C ARG A 138 -19.33 -12.08 -9.62
N MET A 139 -20.38 -12.67 -10.20
CA MET A 139 -21.11 -13.75 -9.54
C MET A 139 -20.23 -15.01 -9.38
N ALA A 140 -19.36 -15.31 -10.34
CA ALA A 140 -18.39 -16.41 -10.22
C ALA A 140 -17.36 -16.16 -9.11
N VAL A 141 -16.83 -14.94 -8.97
CA VAL A 141 -15.95 -14.57 -7.84
C VAL A 141 -16.69 -14.70 -6.51
N GLN A 142 -17.95 -14.25 -6.44
CA GLN A 142 -18.77 -14.38 -5.23
C GLN A 142 -19.10 -15.84 -4.90
N ALA A 143 -19.35 -16.68 -5.90
CA ALA A 143 -19.54 -18.12 -5.71
C ALA A 143 -18.29 -18.77 -5.11
N LEU A 144 -17.11 -18.46 -5.66
CA LEU A 144 -15.83 -18.91 -5.11
C LEU A 144 -15.64 -18.46 -3.66
N SER A 145 -15.94 -17.20 -3.37
CA SER A 145 -15.87 -16.65 -2.01
C SER A 145 -16.77 -17.44 -1.06
N ASN A 146 -18.04 -17.65 -1.41
CA ASN A 146 -18.98 -18.36 -0.53
C ASN A 146 -18.67 -19.84 -0.36
N ILE A 147 -18.02 -20.49 -1.34
CA ILE A 147 -17.56 -21.89 -1.21
C ILE A 147 -16.56 -22.02 -0.05
N VAL A 148 -15.69 -21.04 0.18
CA VAL A 148 -14.64 -21.13 1.20
C VAL A 148 -14.94 -20.34 2.48
N THR A 149 -15.84 -19.37 2.44
CA THR A 149 -16.17 -18.47 3.56
C THR A 149 -16.50 -19.28 4.82
N THR A 150 -15.91 -18.92 5.97
CA THR A 150 -16.03 -19.63 7.28
C THR A 150 -15.54 -21.07 7.32
N ASN A 151 -14.87 -21.55 6.27
CA ASN A 151 -14.29 -22.89 6.19
C ASN A 151 -12.76 -22.80 6.07
N GLU A 152 -12.08 -22.95 7.20
CA GLU A 152 -10.63 -22.73 7.30
C GLU A 152 -9.80 -23.66 6.39
N ASP A 153 -10.19 -24.93 6.29
CA ASP A 153 -9.51 -25.91 5.42
C ASP A 153 -9.63 -25.52 3.94
N LEU A 154 -10.86 -25.24 3.48
CA LEU A 154 -11.09 -24.86 2.09
C LEU A 154 -10.45 -23.51 1.76
N THR A 155 -10.46 -22.56 2.70
CA THR A 155 -9.80 -21.27 2.56
C THR A 155 -8.29 -21.45 2.41
N ALA A 156 -7.66 -22.27 3.25
CA ALA A 156 -6.23 -22.57 3.14
C ALA A 156 -5.87 -23.26 1.81
N ARG A 157 -6.67 -24.25 1.39
CA ARG A 157 -6.47 -24.96 0.11
C ARG A 157 -6.61 -24.03 -1.10
N LEU A 158 -7.64 -23.18 -1.11
CA LEU A 158 -7.86 -22.20 -2.17
C LEU A 158 -6.70 -21.20 -2.23
N TRP A 159 -6.35 -20.61 -1.07
CA TRP A 159 -5.31 -19.60 -0.98
C TRP A 159 -3.95 -20.13 -1.44
N ASN A 160 -3.55 -21.30 -0.93
CA ASN A 160 -2.30 -21.94 -1.34
C ASN A 160 -2.27 -22.24 -2.85
N THR A 161 -3.39 -22.72 -3.40
CA THR A 161 -3.50 -22.94 -4.85
C THR A 161 -3.28 -21.63 -5.62
N TYR A 162 -3.94 -20.54 -5.22
CA TYR A 162 -3.98 -19.32 -6.03
C TYR A 162 -2.67 -18.53 -5.99
N LEU A 163 -1.92 -18.66 -4.89
CA LEU A 163 -0.59 -18.04 -4.75
C LEU A 163 0.53 -18.87 -5.39
N THR A 164 0.28 -20.13 -5.76
CA THR A 164 1.26 -21.03 -6.40
C THR A 164 1.01 -21.28 -7.88
N LEU A 165 -0.09 -20.75 -8.43
CA LEU A 165 -0.40 -20.88 -9.85
C LEU A 165 0.69 -20.25 -10.74
N PRO A 166 0.96 -20.85 -11.91
CA PRO A 166 1.78 -20.21 -12.93
C PRO A 166 1.19 -18.85 -13.34
N GLU A 167 2.05 -17.94 -13.79
CA GLU A 167 1.68 -16.57 -14.17
C GLU A 167 0.51 -16.51 -15.17
N GLU A 168 0.54 -17.38 -16.18
CA GLU A 168 -0.50 -17.45 -17.21
C GLU A 168 -1.88 -17.78 -16.63
N GLN A 169 -1.92 -18.43 -15.46
CA GLN A 169 -3.14 -18.87 -14.78
C GLN A 169 -3.44 -18.03 -13.53
N ALA A 170 -2.70 -16.95 -13.26
CA ALA A 170 -2.82 -16.15 -12.05
C ALA A 170 -4.11 -15.30 -12.06
N ILE A 171 -5.23 -15.91 -11.69
CA ILE A 171 -6.56 -15.29 -11.82
C ILE A 171 -6.77 -14.08 -10.90
N ILE A 172 -6.15 -14.03 -9.72
CA ILE A 172 -6.25 -12.87 -8.81
C ILE A 172 -5.69 -11.62 -9.50
N ILE A 173 -4.49 -11.73 -10.06
CA ILE A 173 -3.82 -10.63 -10.78
C ILE A 173 -4.68 -10.17 -11.96
N ARG A 174 -5.21 -11.12 -12.75
CA ARG A 174 -6.08 -10.80 -13.89
C ARG A 174 -7.36 -10.09 -13.46
N LEU A 175 -8.01 -10.55 -12.40
CA LEU A 175 -9.26 -9.97 -11.88
C LEU A 175 -9.04 -8.58 -11.25
N LEU A 176 -7.89 -8.32 -10.62
CA LEU A 176 -7.51 -6.98 -10.16
C LEU A 176 -7.42 -5.98 -11.33
N GLY A 177 -7.11 -6.45 -12.54
CA GLY A 177 -7.12 -5.66 -13.77
C GLY A 177 -8.50 -5.38 -14.36
N SER A 178 -9.59 -5.83 -13.71
CA SER A 178 -10.95 -5.62 -14.23
C SER A 178 -11.33 -4.13 -14.31
N PRO A 179 -12.02 -3.69 -15.37
CA PRO A 179 -12.61 -2.35 -15.40
C PRO A 179 -13.87 -2.22 -14.53
N ASP A 180 -14.49 -3.33 -14.08
CA ASP A 180 -15.68 -3.31 -13.22
C ASP A 180 -15.30 -3.22 -11.74
N HIS A 181 -15.53 -2.07 -11.12
CA HIS A 181 -15.28 -1.85 -9.69
C HIS A 181 -16.00 -2.87 -8.80
N LYS A 182 -17.20 -3.35 -9.18
CA LYS A 182 -17.94 -4.35 -8.40
C LYS A 182 -17.29 -5.74 -8.45
N THR A 183 -16.59 -6.07 -9.54
CA THR A 183 -15.80 -7.30 -9.64
C THR A 183 -14.57 -7.22 -8.74
N ILE A 184 -13.86 -6.08 -8.76
CA ILE A 184 -12.73 -5.82 -7.85
C ILE A 184 -13.17 -5.89 -6.40
N LEU A 185 -14.28 -5.22 -6.04
CA LEU A 185 -14.84 -5.28 -4.69
C LEU A 185 -15.12 -6.73 -4.26
N SER A 186 -15.73 -7.54 -5.13
CA SER A 186 -16.00 -8.95 -4.83
C SER A 186 -14.72 -9.77 -4.63
N LEU A 187 -13.67 -9.47 -5.39
CA LEU A 187 -12.36 -10.10 -5.24
C LEU A 187 -11.68 -9.70 -3.93
N LEU A 188 -11.72 -8.42 -3.57
CA LEU A 188 -11.10 -7.93 -2.34
C LEU A 188 -11.81 -8.48 -1.10
N VAL A 189 -13.13 -8.64 -1.13
CA VAL A 189 -13.87 -9.35 -0.06
C VAL A 189 -13.36 -10.79 0.10
N LEU A 190 -13.17 -11.52 -1.00
CA LEU A 190 -12.57 -12.86 -0.97
C LEU A 190 -11.15 -12.83 -0.38
N MET A 191 -10.30 -11.91 -0.83
CA MET A 191 -8.92 -11.80 -0.37
C MET A 191 -8.83 -11.46 1.13
N VAL A 192 -9.63 -10.51 1.62
CA VAL A 192 -9.72 -10.14 3.04
C VAL A 192 -10.17 -11.35 3.86
N ASN A 193 -11.22 -12.06 3.43
CA ASN A 193 -11.67 -13.28 4.09
C ASN A 193 -10.57 -14.36 4.11
N CYS A 194 -9.79 -14.48 3.04
CA CYS A 194 -8.67 -15.43 2.98
C CYS A 194 -7.53 -15.07 3.94
N ILE A 195 -7.29 -13.81 4.29
CA ILE A 195 -6.20 -13.46 5.21
C ILE A 195 -6.65 -13.23 6.65
N HIS A 196 -7.97 -13.11 6.86
CA HIS A 196 -8.57 -12.90 8.17
C HIS A 196 -8.15 -14.00 9.16
N ASP A 197 -7.77 -13.58 10.37
CA ASP A 197 -7.35 -14.43 11.51
C ASP A 197 -6.32 -15.53 11.19
N SER A 198 -5.50 -15.37 10.14
CA SER A 198 -4.48 -16.37 9.77
C SER A 198 -3.13 -15.73 9.54
N ALA A 199 -2.18 -16.01 10.43
CA ALA A 199 -0.78 -15.62 10.28
C ALA A 199 -0.12 -16.34 9.07
N GLU A 200 -0.44 -17.62 8.86
CA GLU A 200 0.11 -18.39 7.75
C GLU A 200 -0.30 -17.81 6.39
N ARG A 201 -1.60 -17.48 6.20
CA ARG A 201 -2.10 -16.94 4.93
C ARG A 201 -1.61 -15.52 4.67
N ARG A 202 -1.48 -14.68 5.71
CA ARG A 202 -0.83 -13.36 5.62
C ARG A 202 0.64 -13.49 5.24
N SER A 203 1.37 -14.41 5.88
CA SER A 203 2.78 -14.70 5.57
C SER A 203 2.94 -15.20 4.13
N LEU A 204 2.04 -16.04 3.63
CA LEU A 204 2.09 -16.51 2.25
C LEU A 204 1.89 -15.36 1.25
N LEU A 205 1.00 -14.42 1.55
CA LEU A 205 0.76 -13.23 0.71
C LEU A 205 1.98 -12.31 0.64
N THR A 206 2.71 -12.13 1.74
CA THR A 206 3.82 -11.18 1.77
C THR A 206 5.18 -11.79 1.38
N LYS A 207 5.38 -13.10 1.59
CA LYS A 207 6.69 -13.74 1.37
C LYS A 207 6.79 -14.55 0.07
N SER A 208 5.67 -14.97 -0.52
CA SER A 208 5.72 -15.76 -1.76
C SER A 208 5.87 -14.86 -2.98
N ARG A 209 6.48 -15.39 -4.05
CA ARG A 209 6.58 -14.68 -5.34
C ARG A 209 5.20 -14.33 -5.92
N GLY A 210 4.24 -15.26 -5.83
CA GLY A 210 2.87 -15.03 -6.29
C GLY A 210 2.17 -13.95 -5.46
N GLY A 211 2.33 -14.00 -4.14
CA GLY A 211 1.80 -13.00 -3.22
C GLY A 211 2.35 -11.60 -3.46
N ALA A 212 3.68 -11.45 -3.59
CA ALA A 212 4.31 -10.16 -3.89
C ALA A 212 3.74 -9.53 -5.17
N ARG A 213 3.54 -10.31 -6.24
CA ARG A 213 2.95 -9.84 -7.50
C ARG A 213 1.48 -9.43 -7.36
N ILE A 214 0.71 -10.15 -6.54
CA ILE A 214 -0.66 -9.75 -6.19
C ILE A 214 -0.64 -8.40 -5.47
N CYS A 215 0.26 -8.20 -4.50
CA CYS A 215 0.41 -6.94 -3.78
C CYS A 215 0.83 -5.79 -4.69
N VAL A 216 1.80 -6.00 -5.61
CA VAL A 216 2.18 -5.02 -6.65
C VAL A 216 0.95 -4.58 -7.46
N THR A 217 0.20 -5.55 -7.99
CA THR A 217 -1.00 -5.27 -8.81
C THR A 217 -2.08 -4.57 -8.00
N LEU A 218 -2.25 -4.95 -6.73
CA LEU A 218 -3.20 -4.31 -5.83
C LEU A 218 -2.80 -2.86 -5.52
N LEU A 219 -1.51 -2.59 -5.27
CA LEU A 219 -1.00 -1.22 -5.04
C LEU A 219 -1.21 -0.32 -6.27
N ASP A 220 -0.96 -0.84 -7.48
CA ASP A 220 -1.29 -0.13 -8.72
C ASP A 220 -2.79 0.17 -8.80
N ARG A 221 -3.63 -0.78 -8.39
CA ARG A 221 -5.07 -0.58 -8.35
C ARG A 221 -5.49 0.45 -7.32
N MET A 222 -4.84 0.49 -6.15
CA MET A 222 -5.11 1.49 -5.10
C MET A 222 -4.85 2.91 -5.61
N ILE A 223 -3.82 3.12 -6.43
CA ILE A 223 -3.55 4.42 -7.06
C ILE A 223 -4.72 4.85 -7.96
N LEU A 224 -5.28 3.91 -8.74
CA LEU A 224 -6.42 4.18 -9.63
C LEU A 224 -7.73 4.43 -8.88
N LEU A 225 -7.88 3.86 -7.68
CA LEU A 225 -9.10 3.96 -6.87
C LEU A 225 -9.08 5.13 -5.88
N TYR A 226 -7.92 5.72 -5.60
CA TYR A 226 -7.72 6.76 -4.58
C TYR A 226 -8.63 8.00 -4.77
N ASP A 227 -8.85 8.43 -6.02
CA ASP A 227 -9.70 9.59 -6.35
C ASP A 227 -11.15 9.20 -6.68
N ALA A 228 -11.58 7.98 -6.34
CA ALA A 228 -12.96 7.56 -6.59
C ALA A 228 -13.96 8.39 -5.77
N GLU A 229 -15.07 8.79 -6.39
CA GLU A 229 -16.12 9.55 -5.70
C GLU A 229 -16.66 8.77 -4.49
N GLU A 230 -16.92 9.48 -3.39
CA GLU A 230 -17.46 8.90 -2.15
C GLU A 230 -18.73 8.08 -2.43
N PHE A 231 -18.93 7.01 -1.65
CA PHE A 231 -20.07 6.08 -1.75
C PHE A 231 -20.15 5.24 -3.04
N THR A 232 -19.27 5.43 -4.02
CA THR A 232 -19.18 4.56 -5.20
C THR A 232 -18.61 3.18 -4.86
N ASP A 233 -18.81 2.21 -5.75
CA ASP A 233 -18.16 0.89 -5.60
C ASP A 233 -16.62 0.98 -5.76
N GLY A 234 -16.12 2.03 -6.42
CA GLY A 234 -14.68 2.33 -6.50
C GLY A 234 -14.12 2.73 -5.14
N ALA A 235 -14.79 3.65 -4.45
CA ALA A 235 -14.43 4.04 -3.08
C ALA A 235 -14.49 2.85 -2.11
N LYS A 236 -15.56 2.04 -2.18
CA LYS A 236 -15.64 0.80 -1.38
C LYS A 236 -14.50 -0.17 -1.69
N ALA A 237 -14.14 -0.33 -2.96
CA ALA A 237 -13.02 -1.19 -3.34
C ALA A 237 -11.69 -0.64 -2.78
N PHE A 238 -11.49 0.68 -2.78
CA PHE A 238 -10.34 1.30 -2.12
C PHE A 238 -10.33 0.96 -0.62
N ASP A 239 -11.46 1.13 0.08
CA ASP A 239 -11.57 0.85 1.52
C ASP A 239 -11.19 -0.61 1.83
N TYR A 240 -11.71 -1.58 1.06
CA TYR A 240 -11.34 -2.99 1.25
C TYR A 240 -9.87 -3.27 0.94
N GLY A 241 -9.29 -2.62 -0.06
CA GLY A 241 -7.86 -2.72 -0.36
C GLY A 241 -7.01 -2.14 0.76
N TYR A 242 -7.40 -1.00 1.32
CA TYR A 242 -6.77 -0.39 2.50
C TYR A 242 -6.88 -1.30 3.72
N HIS A 243 -8.08 -1.85 4.00
CA HIS A 243 -8.28 -2.80 5.09
C HIS A 243 -7.41 -4.06 4.97
N LEU A 244 -7.21 -4.56 3.75
CA LEU A 244 -6.30 -5.67 3.50
C LEU A 244 -4.88 -5.34 3.95
N PHE A 245 -4.33 -4.18 3.56
CA PHE A 245 -2.99 -3.76 3.99
C PHE A 245 -2.94 -3.45 5.49
N ALA A 246 -3.98 -2.84 6.07
CA ALA A 246 -4.07 -2.61 7.50
C ALA A 246 -3.96 -3.93 8.29
N HIS A 247 -4.63 -5.00 7.87
CA HIS A 247 -4.47 -6.33 8.50
C HIS A 247 -3.07 -6.94 8.38
N LEU A 248 -2.32 -6.58 7.33
CA LEU A 248 -0.91 -6.97 7.18
C LEU A 248 -0.01 -6.15 8.12
N PHE A 249 -0.31 -4.85 8.27
CA PHE A 249 0.39 -3.95 9.19
C PHE A 249 0.15 -4.36 10.65
N ASP A 250 -1.11 -4.58 11.05
CA ASP A 250 -1.49 -5.11 12.37
C ASP A 250 -0.80 -6.46 12.69
N GLY A 251 -0.54 -7.26 11.65
CA GLY A 251 0.13 -8.55 11.76
C GLY A 251 1.66 -8.49 11.76
N GLY A 252 2.28 -7.30 11.71
CA GLY A 252 3.74 -7.14 11.67
C GLY A 252 4.39 -7.52 10.33
N TYR A 253 3.61 -7.64 9.24
CA TYR A 253 4.13 -8.06 7.93
C TYR A 253 4.62 -6.90 7.05
N ALA A 254 4.64 -5.66 7.55
CA ALA A 254 5.10 -4.50 6.79
C ALA A 254 6.55 -4.64 6.28
N PRO A 255 7.53 -5.11 7.09
CA PRO A 255 8.91 -5.26 6.62
C PRO A 255 9.06 -6.32 5.52
N ASP A 256 8.43 -7.49 5.70
CA ASP A 256 8.43 -8.57 4.73
C ASP A 256 7.85 -8.11 3.39
N LEU A 257 6.70 -7.42 3.45
CA LEU A 257 6.04 -6.88 2.27
C LEU A 257 6.90 -5.82 1.59
N TYR A 258 7.44 -4.84 2.32
CA TYR A 258 8.28 -3.77 1.75
C TYR A 258 9.50 -4.33 1.00
N ASN A 259 10.16 -5.33 1.57
CA ASN A 259 11.30 -5.99 0.95
C ASN A 259 10.91 -6.77 -0.30
N SER A 260 9.75 -7.46 -0.27
CA SER A 260 9.25 -8.22 -1.42
C SER A 260 8.89 -7.37 -2.65
N LEU A 261 8.66 -6.06 -2.46
CA LEU A 261 8.30 -5.10 -3.50
C LEU A 261 9.50 -4.36 -4.10
N SER A 262 10.72 -4.66 -3.66
CA SER A 262 11.93 -4.06 -4.20
C SER A 262 12.21 -4.49 -5.64
N VAL A 263 12.78 -3.58 -6.44
CA VAL A 263 13.16 -3.83 -7.83
C VAL A 263 14.68 -3.67 -7.96
N GLU A 264 15.33 -4.66 -8.58
CA GLU A 264 16.79 -4.64 -8.76
C GLU A 264 17.22 -3.42 -9.60
N GLY A 265 18.20 -2.68 -9.08
CA GLY A 265 18.71 -1.45 -9.71
C GLY A 265 17.91 -0.18 -9.39
N GLU A 266 16.76 -0.28 -8.73
CA GLU A 266 16.00 0.88 -8.25
C GLU A 266 16.25 1.12 -6.76
N VAL A 267 16.44 2.39 -6.39
CA VAL A 267 16.60 2.82 -4.99
C VAL A 267 15.28 2.73 -4.23
N ILE A 268 14.19 3.04 -4.93
CA ILE A 268 12.83 2.98 -4.43
C ILE A 268 11.90 2.72 -5.61
N ALA A 269 11.16 1.61 -5.54
CA ALA A 269 10.14 1.28 -6.54
C ALA A 269 8.83 2.05 -6.26
N GLN A 270 8.04 2.29 -7.31
CA GLN A 270 6.75 3.00 -7.19
C GLN A 270 5.79 2.30 -6.20
N HIS A 271 5.78 0.97 -6.20
CA HIS A 271 4.96 0.17 -5.29
C HIS A 271 5.41 0.33 -3.83
N GLN A 272 6.72 0.45 -3.57
CA GLN A 272 7.24 0.73 -2.23
C GLN A 272 6.81 2.12 -1.73
N THR A 273 6.88 3.15 -2.59
CA THR A 273 6.36 4.49 -2.25
C THR A 273 4.87 4.45 -1.96
N THR A 274 4.09 3.71 -2.74
CA THR A 274 2.64 3.56 -2.53
C THR A 274 2.33 2.84 -1.22
N LEU A 275 3.09 1.80 -0.88
CA LEU A 275 2.99 1.12 0.41
C LEU A 275 3.29 2.08 1.57
N LEU A 276 4.33 2.91 1.46
CA LEU A 276 4.66 3.92 2.47
C LEU A 276 3.54 4.96 2.65
N LYS A 277 2.82 5.34 1.59
CA LYS A 277 1.63 6.20 1.69
C LYS A 277 0.50 5.54 2.47
N LEU A 278 0.22 4.26 2.19
CA LEU A 278 -0.79 3.50 2.93
C LEU A 278 -0.37 3.33 4.40
N LEU A 279 0.92 3.10 4.65
CA LEU A 279 1.47 2.96 5.99
C LEU A 279 1.37 4.27 6.79
N ASP A 280 1.72 5.41 6.18
CA ASP A 280 1.56 6.72 6.82
C ASP A 280 0.09 6.97 7.19
N SER A 281 -0.84 6.77 6.24
CA SER A 281 -2.28 6.88 6.49
C SER A 281 -2.74 5.96 7.64
N TYR A 282 -2.27 4.71 7.65
CA TYR A 282 -2.56 3.75 8.72
C TYR A 282 -2.06 4.24 10.08
N LEU A 283 -0.81 4.69 10.17
CA LEU A 283 -0.24 5.23 11.41
C LEU A 283 -0.99 6.49 11.89
N GLN A 284 -1.46 7.35 10.99
CA GLN A 284 -2.27 8.52 11.37
C GLN A 284 -3.64 8.14 11.92
N SER A 285 -4.25 7.07 11.40
CA SER A 285 -5.57 6.58 11.83
C SER A 285 -5.52 5.72 13.10
N SER A 286 -4.39 5.05 13.36
CA SER A 286 -4.23 4.11 14.47
C SER A 286 -3.82 4.79 15.78
N GLN A 287 -4.29 4.23 16.90
CA GLN A 287 -3.98 4.70 18.26
C GLN A 287 -3.08 3.72 19.05
N THR A 288 -2.78 2.54 18.52
CA THR A 288 -2.15 1.43 19.28
C THR A 288 -0.65 1.30 18.99
N CYS A 289 0.21 1.66 19.95
CA CYS A 289 1.67 1.67 19.78
C CYS A 289 2.43 0.32 19.63
N PRO A 290 2.01 -0.84 20.18
CA PRO A 290 2.91 -2.01 20.27
C PRO A 290 3.40 -2.53 18.91
N VAL A 291 2.50 -2.67 17.94
CA VAL A 291 2.84 -3.17 16.59
C VAL A 291 3.66 -2.15 15.79
N HIS A 292 3.55 -0.87 16.13
CA HIS A 292 4.25 0.21 15.42
C HIS A 292 5.75 0.24 15.75
N CYS A 293 6.14 -0.15 16.96
CA CYS A 293 7.55 -0.21 17.36
C CYS A 293 8.34 -1.22 16.53
N ASP A 294 7.73 -2.34 16.13
CA ASP A 294 8.35 -3.37 15.29
C ASP A 294 8.68 -2.85 13.87
N MET A 295 8.07 -1.74 13.46
CA MET A 295 8.33 -1.10 12.16
C MET A 295 9.51 -0.12 12.21
N CYS A 296 9.95 0.31 13.40
CA CYS A 296 11.06 1.26 13.55
C CYS A 296 12.38 0.79 12.88
N PRO A 297 12.80 -0.48 13.01
CA PRO A 297 14.01 -0.96 12.32
C PRO A 297 13.93 -0.78 10.80
N MET A 298 12.82 -1.22 10.20
CA MET A 298 12.57 -1.12 8.77
C MET A 298 12.54 0.34 8.29
N LEU A 299 11.77 1.19 8.98
CA LEU A 299 11.68 2.61 8.61
C LEU A 299 13.02 3.33 8.75
N SER A 300 13.83 2.98 9.75
CA SER A 300 15.16 3.55 9.96
C SER A 300 16.13 3.14 8.84
N GLU A 301 16.09 1.87 8.43
CA GLU A 301 16.90 1.38 7.31
C GLU A 301 16.51 2.06 6.00
N ILE A 302 15.21 2.19 5.73
CA ILE A 302 14.68 2.95 4.58
C ILE A 302 15.18 4.39 4.62
N PHE A 303 14.97 5.08 5.75
CA PHE A 303 15.40 6.46 5.91
C PHE A 303 16.90 6.64 5.62
N LEU A 304 17.75 5.77 6.16
CA LEU A 304 19.19 5.83 5.98
C LEU A 304 19.61 5.57 4.53
N SER A 305 19.03 4.56 3.89
CA SER A 305 19.32 4.20 2.50
C SER A 305 18.95 5.37 1.57
N LEU A 306 17.72 5.86 1.67
CA LEU A 306 17.22 6.97 0.87
C LEU A 306 17.98 8.27 1.14
N SER A 307 18.29 8.56 2.41
CA SER A 307 19.12 9.72 2.79
C SER A 307 20.53 9.62 2.20
N SER A 308 21.18 8.46 2.26
CA SER A 308 22.51 8.25 1.68
C SER A 308 22.52 8.48 0.16
N TYR A 309 21.50 7.96 -0.52
CA TYR A 309 21.30 8.21 -1.95
C TYR A 309 21.10 9.69 -2.24
N SER A 310 20.16 10.35 -1.57
CA SER A 310 19.87 11.78 -1.75
C SER A 310 21.10 12.64 -1.49
N GLN A 311 21.86 12.37 -0.43
CA GLN A 311 23.10 13.09 -0.14
C GLN A 311 24.11 12.95 -1.29
N SER A 312 24.27 11.74 -1.84
CA SER A 312 25.20 11.46 -2.94
C SER A 312 24.76 12.16 -4.23
N ALA A 313 23.47 12.07 -4.58
CA ALA A 313 22.89 12.71 -5.75
C ALA A 313 22.99 14.25 -5.68
N ILE A 314 22.63 14.83 -4.54
CA ILE A 314 22.75 16.28 -4.30
C ILE A 314 24.22 16.72 -4.35
N THR A 315 25.14 15.96 -3.75
CA THR A 315 26.57 16.30 -3.77
C THR A 315 27.14 16.31 -5.18
N ARG A 316 26.79 15.33 -6.02
CA ARG A 316 27.15 15.30 -7.45
C ARG A 316 26.60 16.52 -8.19
N ALA A 317 25.34 16.88 -7.92
CA ALA A 317 24.70 18.03 -8.54
C ALA A 317 25.32 19.38 -8.11
N ILE A 318 25.78 19.50 -6.86
CA ILE A 318 26.44 20.71 -6.36
C ILE A 318 27.89 20.82 -6.88
N ASN A 319 28.63 19.71 -6.99
CA ASN A 319 30.06 19.68 -7.34
C ASN A 319 30.36 18.82 -8.58
N PRO A 320 29.98 19.24 -9.79
CA PRO A 320 30.13 18.46 -11.02
C PRO A 320 31.59 18.23 -11.46
N THR A 321 32.56 18.98 -10.94
CA THR A 321 33.97 18.96 -11.40
C THR A 321 34.85 17.91 -10.71
N ASN A 322 34.36 17.16 -9.73
CA ASN A 322 35.15 16.18 -8.96
C ASN A 322 34.77 14.71 -9.23
N SER A 323 33.84 14.43 -10.15
CA SER A 323 33.52 13.07 -10.58
C SER A 323 34.51 12.62 -11.66
N GLU A 324 35.36 11.64 -11.35
CA GLU A 324 36.14 10.95 -12.37
C GLU A 324 35.19 10.33 -13.43
N PRO A 325 35.51 10.47 -14.73
CA PRO A 325 34.68 9.90 -15.78
C PRO A 325 34.84 8.38 -15.77
N LEU A 326 33.82 7.70 -15.26
CA LEU A 326 33.57 6.31 -15.62
C LEU A 326 33.09 6.31 -17.06
N ASP A 327 34.02 5.96 -17.96
CA ASP A 327 33.79 5.60 -19.36
C ASP A 327 33.46 6.76 -20.33
N GLY A 328 34.53 7.41 -20.83
CA GLY A 328 34.75 7.71 -22.25
C GLY A 328 33.69 8.46 -23.08
N SER A 329 32.62 9.00 -22.51
CA SER A 329 31.54 9.67 -23.25
C SER A 329 31.26 11.07 -22.70
N ILE A 330 31.45 12.08 -23.54
CA ILE A 330 31.58 13.51 -23.20
C ILE A 330 30.22 14.23 -23.02
N GLU A 331 29.10 13.53 -22.77
CA GLU A 331 27.76 14.16 -22.86
C GLU A 331 26.88 14.24 -21.60
N HIS A 332 27.25 13.73 -20.41
CA HIS A 332 26.29 13.62 -19.28
C HIS A 332 26.50 14.55 -18.06
N LEU A 333 27.14 15.71 -18.21
CA LEU A 333 27.49 16.59 -17.06
C LEU A 333 26.36 17.49 -16.50
N GLN A 334 25.08 17.23 -16.82
CA GLN A 334 23.98 18.07 -16.33
C GLN A 334 22.65 17.36 -16.04
N GLU A 335 22.61 16.03 -16.07
CA GLU A 335 21.37 15.33 -15.73
C GLU A 335 21.21 15.25 -14.21
N LEU A 336 20.32 16.09 -13.69
CA LEU A 336 19.74 15.92 -12.36
C LEU A 336 19.26 14.47 -12.25
N ASP A 337 19.74 13.78 -11.22
CA ASP A 337 19.36 12.42 -10.90
C ASP A 337 17.82 12.27 -10.92
N LEU A 338 17.29 11.62 -11.97
CA LEU A 338 15.85 11.55 -12.24
C LEU A 338 15.07 10.85 -11.12
N LEU A 339 15.76 10.06 -10.30
CA LEU A 339 15.19 9.35 -9.16
C LEU A 339 15.17 10.21 -7.89
N LEU A 340 15.99 11.26 -7.80
CA LEU A 340 16.11 12.08 -6.60
C LEU A 340 14.76 12.63 -6.08
N PRO A 341 13.85 13.19 -6.93
CA PRO A 341 12.55 13.64 -6.45
C PRO A 341 11.70 12.52 -5.84
N LYS A 342 11.74 11.31 -6.42
CA LYS A 342 11.00 10.14 -5.91
C LYS A 342 11.60 9.64 -4.60
N THR A 343 12.92 9.59 -4.51
CA THR A 343 13.64 9.26 -3.28
C THR A 343 13.29 10.25 -2.16
N CYS A 344 13.23 11.54 -2.46
CA CYS A 344 12.85 12.57 -1.49
C CYS A 344 11.39 12.45 -1.03
N GLU A 345 10.45 12.12 -1.92
CA GLU A 345 9.06 11.82 -1.55
C GLU A 345 8.97 10.63 -0.59
N ALA A 346 9.65 9.52 -0.90
CA ALA A 346 9.68 8.35 -0.02
C ALA A 346 10.38 8.65 1.32
N LEU A 347 11.42 9.49 1.32
CA LEU A 347 12.09 9.94 2.53
C LEU A 347 11.17 10.78 3.43
N VAL A 348 10.33 11.63 2.85
CA VAL A 348 9.30 12.37 3.58
C VAL A 348 8.32 11.41 4.26
N LEU A 349 7.80 10.41 3.53
CA LEU A 349 6.87 9.42 4.09
C LEU A 349 7.51 8.62 5.24
N ALA A 350 8.73 8.10 5.05
CA ALA A 350 9.46 7.39 6.09
C ALA A 350 9.69 8.27 7.33
N THR A 351 10.04 9.54 7.12
CA THR A 351 10.22 10.51 8.21
C THR A 351 8.92 10.77 8.98
N GLN A 352 7.80 10.92 8.28
CA GLN A 352 6.49 11.12 8.90
C GLN A 352 6.04 9.91 9.71
N CYS A 353 6.27 8.69 9.18
CA CYS A 353 6.03 7.45 9.90
C CYS A 353 6.85 7.38 11.19
N ILE A 354 8.17 7.60 11.11
CA ILE A 354 9.06 7.59 12.28
C ILE A 354 8.58 8.61 13.32
N VAL A 355 8.29 9.84 12.90
CA VAL A 355 7.80 10.91 13.79
C VAL A 355 6.50 10.51 14.47
N LYS A 356 5.54 9.92 13.74
CA LYS A 356 4.26 9.50 14.31
C LYS A 356 4.46 8.41 15.36
N ILE A 357 5.31 7.42 15.08
CA ILE A 357 5.63 6.36 16.04
C ILE A 357 6.31 6.94 17.28
N SER A 358 7.31 7.80 17.12
CA SER A 358 7.99 8.46 18.25
C SER A 358 7.03 9.26 19.13
N LEU A 359 6.07 9.97 18.54
CA LEU A 359 5.05 10.72 19.28
C LEU A 359 4.09 9.80 20.04
N LEU A 360 3.62 8.72 19.41
CA LEU A 360 2.78 7.72 20.08
C LEU A 360 3.50 7.05 21.25
N SER A 361 4.79 6.76 21.10
CA SER A 361 5.62 6.20 22.16
C SER A 361 5.79 7.16 23.33
N GLU A 362 5.98 8.45 23.08
CA GLU A 362 6.05 9.49 24.13
C GLU A 362 4.72 9.61 24.89
N ASP A 363 3.59 9.64 24.19
CA ASP A 363 2.27 9.68 24.83
C ASP A 363 2.08 8.48 25.78
N GLN A 364 2.51 7.28 25.38
CA GLN A 364 2.40 6.09 26.23
C GLN A 364 3.34 6.10 27.44
N ARG A 365 4.58 6.60 27.30
CA ARG A 365 5.52 6.75 28.43
C ARG A 365 4.96 7.64 29.54
N THR A 366 4.11 8.62 29.20
CA THR A 366 3.47 9.46 30.23
C THR A 366 2.38 8.72 31.03
N VAL A 367 1.89 7.60 30.51
CA VAL A 367 0.79 6.82 31.11
C VAL A 367 1.30 5.55 31.80
N ASP A 368 2.27 4.83 31.22
CA ASP A 368 2.83 3.58 31.76
C ASP A 368 4.37 3.61 31.80
N SER A 369 4.92 3.48 33.02
CA SER A 369 6.35 3.67 33.32
C SER A 369 7.21 2.39 33.26
N SER A 370 6.67 1.25 32.84
CA SER A 370 7.33 -0.07 32.86
C SER A 370 7.88 -0.56 31.51
N ALA A 371 8.10 0.33 30.56
CA ALA A 371 8.26 -0.03 29.15
C ALA A 371 9.73 -0.23 28.73
N VAL A 372 10.29 -1.41 29.02
CA VAL A 372 11.72 -1.75 28.79
C VAL A 372 12.10 -1.86 27.30
N ASP A 373 11.20 -2.30 26.42
CA ASP A 373 11.46 -2.39 24.96
C ASP A 373 11.62 -1.01 24.28
N TYR A 374 11.23 0.06 24.97
CA TYR A 374 11.21 1.43 24.44
C TYR A 374 12.56 2.13 24.50
N GLU A 375 13.45 1.76 25.42
CA GLU A 375 14.80 2.34 25.49
C GLU A 375 15.65 1.89 24.29
N GLN A 376 15.53 0.63 23.88
CA GLN A 376 16.28 0.09 22.74
C GLN A 376 15.86 0.70 21.39
N SER A 377 14.55 0.89 21.17
CA SER A 377 14.03 1.53 19.96
C SER A 377 14.42 3.02 19.87
N SER A 378 14.39 3.72 21.01
CA SER A 378 14.83 5.12 21.14
C SER A 378 16.32 5.26 20.86
N GLU A 379 17.15 4.35 21.39
CA GLU A 379 18.59 4.35 21.17
C GLU A 379 18.97 3.96 19.74
N MET A 380 18.25 3.02 19.12
CA MET A 380 18.43 2.68 17.70
C MET A 380 18.10 3.87 16.80
N LEU A 381 16.94 4.53 17.02
CA LEU A 381 16.63 5.79 16.36
C LEU A 381 17.71 6.85 16.63
N ALA A 382 18.29 6.89 17.85
CA ALA A 382 19.36 7.83 18.22
C ALA A 382 20.66 7.68 17.48
N GLN A 383 21.08 6.44 17.32
CA GLN A 383 22.32 6.13 16.64
C GLN A 383 22.19 6.37 15.14
N LEU A 384 21.01 6.09 14.57
CA LEU A 384 20.76 6.16 13.13
C LEU A 384 20.38 7.57 12.65
N THR A 385 19.69 8.39 13.45
CA THR A 385 19.08 9.66 12.97
C THR A 385 19.75 10.95 13.44
N ALA A 386 20.76 10.95 14.31
CA ALA A 386 21.36 12.23 14.71
C ALA A 386 22.16 12.90 13.57
N ARG A 387 22.84 12.11 12.73
CA ARG A 387 23.77 12.63 11.70
C ARG A 387 23.13 12.78 10.31
N ALA A 388 22.35 11.80 9.89
CA ALA A 388 21.82 11.72 8.52
C ALA A 388 20.86 12.89 8.17
N PRO A 389 19.84 13.22 8.98
CA PRO A 389 18.98 14.39 8.78
C PRO A 389 19.76 15.70 8.74
N LEU A 390 20.70 15.91 9.68
CA LEU A 390 21.49 17.15 9.73
C LEU A 390 22.37 17.31 8.48
N ARG A 391 23.04 16.23 8.05
CA ARG A 391 23.87 16.25 6.84
C ARG A 391 23.03 16.52 5.59
N LEU A 392 21.87 15.89 5.49
CA LEU A 392 20.94 16.13 4.39
C LEU A 392 20.38 17.56 4.42
N LEU A 393 20.00 18.09 5.60
CA LEU A 393 19.55 19.47 5.76
C LEU A 393 20.60 20.49 5.29
N ARG A 394 21.88 20.30 5.64
CA ARG A 394 22.96 21.16 5.15
C ARG A 394 23.05 21.14 3.63
N LEU A 395 23.05 19.95 3.02
CA LEU A 395 23.10 19.80 1.58
C LEU A 395 21.87 20.41 0.90
N LEU A 396 20.67 20.20 1.45
CA LEU A 396 19.44 20.77 0.93
C LEU A 396 19.40 22.30 1.04
N ASP A 397 20.03 22.88 2.06
CA ASP A 397 20.11 24.34 2.20
C ASP A 397 21.02 24.97 1.14
N THR A 398 22.11 24.28 0.77
CA THR A 398 22.94 24.67 -0.37
C THR A 398 22.27 24.38 -1.72
N PHE A 399 21.56 23.27 -1.82
CA PHE A 399 20.99 22.77 -3.07
C PHE A 399 19.69 23.45 -3.49
N LEU A 400 18.88 23.88 -2.52
CA LEU A 400 17.58 24.51 -2.77
C LEU A 400 17.64 25.95 -2.24
N PRO A 401 17.80 26.96 -3.11
CA PRO A 401 17.78 28.35 -2.68
C PRO A 401 16.43 28.69 -2.05
N ARG A 402 16.48 29.46 -0.96
CA ARG A 402 15.28 29.86 -0.21
C ARG A 402 14.47 30.88 -1.01
N ILE A 403 13.15 30.87 -0.85
CA ILE A 403 12.29 31.86 -1.49
C ILE A 403 11.73 32.81 -0.44
N TYR A 404 11.98 34.11 -0.62
CA TYR A 404 11.49 35.18 0.24
C TYR A 404 10.71 36.19 -0.62
N PHE A 405 9.39 36.31 -0.38
CA PHE A 405 8.48 37.16 -1.17
C PHE A 405 8.59 36.92 -2.68
N GLY A 406 8.55 35.65 -3.10
CA GLY A 406 8.64 35.26 -4.51
C GLY A 406 10.00 35.45 -5.18
N LYS A 407 11.05 35.84 -4.43
CA LYS A 407 12.42 35.96 -4.94
C LYS A 407 13.33 34.92 -4.30
N ALA A 408 14.12 34.23 -5.12
CA ALA A 408 15.18 33.36 -4.63
C ALA A 408 16.24 34.23 -3.91
N VAL A 409 16.53 33.89 -2.66
CA VAL A 409 17.66 34.46 -1.92
C VAL A 409 18.91 33.78 -2.44
N ILE A 410 19.64 34.46 -3.33
CA ILE A 410 20.93 34.00 -3.83
C ILE A 410 21.98 34.43 -2.80
N ASP A 411 22.65 33.45 -2.19
CA ASP A 411 23.79 33.73 -1.32
C ASP A 411 24.97 34.25 -2.19
N PRO A 412 25.52 35.46 -1.94
CA PRO A 412 26.63 36.00 -2.72
C PRO A 412 27.90 35.14 -2.69
N ALA A 413 28.05 34.22 -1.74
CA ALA A 413 29.15 33.25 -1.71
C ALA A 413 28.94 32.03 -2.62
N THR A 414 27.71 31.80 -3.09
CA THR A 414 27.31 30.62 -3.87
C THR A 414 26.80 31.06 -5.25
N ASP A 415 27.67 31.68 -6.04
CA ASP A 415 27.40 32.06 -7.44
C ASP A 415 27.38 30.81 -8.36
N ARG A 416 26.45 29.90 -8.08
CA ARG A 416 26.24 28.66 -8.84
C ARG A 416 24.83 28.68 -9.40
N SER A 417 24.76 28.80 -10.73
CA SER A 417 23.53 28.68 -11.51
C SER A 417 22.98 27.26 -11.39
N ILE A 418 22.22 26.97 -10.33
CA ILE A 418 21.40 25.76 -10.26
C ILE A 418 20.29 25.93 -11.30
N PRO A 419 20.06 24.94 -12.19
CA PRO A 419 19.05 25.05 -13.23
C PRO A 419 17.68 25.40 -12.63
N SER A 420 17.01 26.42 -13.18
CA SER A 420 15.67 26.87 -12.75
C SER A 420 14.60 25.77 -12.81
N SER A 421 14.88 24.62 -13.44
CA SER A 421 14.01 23.44 -13.50
C SER A 421 13.94 22.65 -12.18
N VAL A 422 14.91 22.77 -11.27
CA VAL A 422 14.91 22.10 -9.95
C VAL A 422 13.93 22.78 -8.98
N ALA A 423 13.64 24.07 -9.20
CA ALA A 423 12.81 24.89 -8.33
C ALA A 423 11.31 24.54 -8.38
N GLY A 424 10.84 23.89 -9.44
CA GLY A 424 9.42 23.58 -9.68
C GLY A 424 8.99 22.13 -9.39
N SER A 425 9.89 21.26 -8.91
CA SER A 425 9.54 19.85 -8.69
C SER A 425 8.92 19.63 -7.30
N ASN A 426 7.70 19.06 -7.28
CA ASN A 426 6.95 18.70 -6.06
C ASN A 426 7.71 17.70 -5.16
N GLY A 427 8.69 16.97 -5.68
CA GLY A 427 9.40 15.91 -4.93
C GLY A 427 10.27 16.40 -3.76
N PHE A 428 10.52 17.71 -3.64
CA PHE A 428 11.26 18.28 -2.50
C PHE A 428 10.36 18.98 -1.47
N LEU A 429 9.05 19.03 -1.71
CA LEU A 429 8.11 19.67 -0.79
C LEU A 429 8.17 18.96 0.58
N TYR A 430 8.12 19.76 1.64
CA TYR A 430 8.11 19.29 3.03
C TYR A 430 9.36 18.58 3.54
N LEU A 431 10.36 18.30 2.68
CA LEU A 431 11.53 17.54 3.10
C LEU A 431 12.34 18.25 4.20
N LYS A 432 12.68 19.54 4.02
CA LYS A 432 13.38 20.31 5.07
C LYS A 432 12.52 20.35 6.35
N ARG A 433 11.21 20.58 6.21
CA ARG A 433 10.25 20.67 7.32
C ARG A 433 10.23 19.39 8.15
N ASP A 434 10.09 18.24 7.49
CA ASP A 434 9.91 16.96 8.17
C ASP A 434 11.23 16.45 8.77
N LEU A 435 12.39 16.73 8.14
CA LEU A 435 13.69 16.46 8.76
C LEU A 435 13.90 17.29 10.03
N VAL A 436 13.54 18.58 10.02
CA VAL A 436 13.59 19.45 11.21
C VAL A 436 12.62 18.97 12.28
N ARG A 437 11.40 18.58 11.89
CA ARG A 437 10.39 18.02 12.80
C ARG A 437 10.89 16.74 13.46
N LEU A 438 11.53 15.84 12.70
CA LEU A 438 12.14 14.62 13.23
C LEU A 438 13.19 14.94 14.29
N VAL A 439 14.15 15.85 13.98
CA VAL A 439 15.17 16.28 14.96
C VAL A 439 14.51 16.86 16.21
N GLY A 440 13.48 17.69 16.06
CA GLY A 440 12.76 18.30 17.17
C GLY A 440 12.06 17.29 18.07
N VAL A 441 11.40 16.28 17.48
CA VAL A 441 10.72 15.21 18.23
C VAL A 441 11.73 14.38 19.01
N LEU A 442 12.84 13.98 18.37
CA LEU A 442 13.87 13.16 19.00
C LEU A 442 14.66 13.89 20.09
N CYS A 443 14.73 15.22 20.06
CA CYS A 443 15.36 16.00 21.13
C CYS A 443 14.43 16.26 22.33
N HIS A 444 13.13 15.97 22.22
CA HIS A 444 12.18 16.29 23.27
C HIS A 444 12.47 15.45 24.53
N ARG A 445 12.88 16.12 25.61
CA ARG A 445 13.22 15.50 26.91
C ARG A 445 14.30 14.40 26.85
N ASP A 446 15.08 14.37 25.77
CA ASP A 446 16.18 13.42 25.60
C ASP A 446 17.53 14.13 25.60
N ARG A 447 18.17 14.14 26.77
CA ARG A 447 19.47 14.79 26.96
C ARG A 447 20.57 14.19 26.07
N THR A 448 20.53 12.88 25.85
CA THR A 448 21.53 12.18 25.03
C THR A 448 21.45 12.64 23.58
N PHE A 449 20.25 12.77 23.02
CA PHE A 449 20.05 13.29 21.68
C PHE A 449 20.40 14.77 21.57
N GLN A 450 19.97 15.59 22.53
CA GLN A 450 20.30 17.02 22.57
C GLN A 450 21.82 17.23 22.49
N ASP A 451 22.59 16.50 23.30
CA ASP A 451 24.06 16.57 23.29
C ASP A 451 24.66 16.04 21.98
N ARG A 452 24.11 14.96 21.41
CA ARG A 452 24.56 14.44 20.11
C ARG A 452 24.36 15.43 18.96
N ILE A 453 23.22 16.11 18.91
CA ILE A 453 22.93 17.13 17.91
C ILE A 453 23.90 18.29 18.05
N ARG A 454 24.19 18.74 19.28
CA ARG A 454 25.22 19.76 19.55
C ARG A 454 26.59 19.32 19.05
N VAL A 455 27.08 18.16 19.49
CA VAL A 455 28.41 17.62 19.10
C VAL A 455 28.56 17.47 17.59
N CYS A 456 27.47 17.21 16.86
CA CYS A 456 27.49 17.12 15.40
C CYS A 456 27.39 18.49 14.69
N GLY A 457 27.44 19.61 15.42
CA GLY A 457 27.28 20.97 14.89
C GLY A 457 25.88 21.23 14.35
N GLY A 458 24.86 20.63 14.98
CA GLY A 458 23.47 20.69 14.54
C GLY A 458 22.74 21.96 14.96
N ILE A 459 23.14 22.62 16.06
CA ILE A 459 22.49 23.84 16.55
C ILE A 459 22.44 24.93 15.47
N PRO A 460 23.55 25.30 14.80
CA PRO A 460 23.51 26.31 13.74
C PRO A 460 22.66 25.89 12.53
N VAL A 461 22.61 24.59 12.23
CA VAL A 461 21.80 24.05 11.11
C VAL A 461 20.31 24.28 11.39
N ILE A 462 19.84 23.97 12.60
CA ILE A 462 18.45 24.19 12.99
C ILE A 462 18.13 25.68 13.07
N MET A 463 19.04 26.50 13.62
CA MET A 463 18.87 27.97 13.62
C MET A 463 18.73 28.54 12.21
N ASN A 464 19.49 28.02 11.24
CA ASN A 464 19.38 28.43 9.84
C ASN A 464 17.99 28.11 9.26
N MET A 465 17.29 27.08 9.75
CA MET A 465 15.94 26.73 9.32
C MET A 465 14.85 27.61 9.97
N CYS A 466 15.18 28.49 10.93
CA CYS A 466 14.23 29.43 11.56
C CYS A 466 13.92 30.67 10.71
N VAL A 467 14.29 30.65 9.43
CA VAL A 467 14.02 31.73 8.47
C VAL A 467 12.81 31.34 7.62
N VAL A 468 12.02 32.34 7.19
CA VAL A 468 10.88 32.10 6.30
C VAL A 468 11.38 31.57 4.95
N ASP A 469 10.77 30.49 4.49
CA ASP A 469 10.97 29.90 3.17
C ASP A 469 9.60 29.54 2.58
N GLU A 470 9.14 30.30 1.59
CA GLU A 470 7.82 30.11 0.98
C GLU A 470 7.68 28.74 0.31
N ARG A 471 8.79 28.10 -0.08
CA ARG A 471 8.80 26.75 -0.66
C ARG A 471 8.53 25.65 0.37
N ASN A 472 8.74 25.94 1.66
CA ASN A 472 8.55 25.00 2.75
C ASN A 472 7.61 25.58 3.82
N PRO A 473 6.29 25.55 3.57
CA PRO A 473 5.31 26.00 4.56
C PRO A 473 5.52 25.32 5.92
N TYR A 474 5.43 26.12 6.99
CA TYR A 474 5.62 25.71 8.38
C TYR A 474 7.04 25.28 8.79
N LEU A 475 8.05 25.40 7.91
CA LEU A 475 9.44 25.08 8.25
C LEU A 475 9.95 25.87 9.46
N ARG A 476 9.70 27.18 9.47
CA ARG A 476 10.14 28.08 10.54
C ARG A 476 9.55 27.68 11.88
N GLU A 477 8.26 27.39 11.93
CA GLU A 477 7.53 27.01 13.14
C GLU A 477 8.08 25.70 13.70
N HIS A 478 8.31 24.70 12.84
CA HIS A 478 8.95 23.46 13.24
C HIS A 478 10.41 23.65 13.67
N ALA A 479 11.16 24.56 13.04
CA ALA A 479 12.53 24.87 13.44
C ALA A 479 12.62 25.55 14.81
N ILE A 480 11.70 26.47 15.11
CA ILE A 480 11.59 27.09 16.43
C ILE A 480 11.25 26.05 17.49
N LEU A 481 10.32 25.13 17.20
CA LEU A 481 9.99 24.04 18.12
C LEU A 481 11.17 23.09 18.33
N ALA A 482 11.87 22.72 17.26
CA ALA A 482 13.06 21.87 17.35
C ALA A 482 14.17 22.54 18.16
N LEU A 483 14.40 23.84 17.96
CA LEU A 483 15.36 24.63 18.74
C LEU A 483 14.95 24.69 20.22
N ARG A 484 13.66 24.91 20.52
CA ARG A 484 13.17 24.86 21.91
C ARG A 484 13.49 23.50 22.54
N ASN A 485 13.13 22.39 21.88
CA ASN A 485 13.36 21.04 22.41
C ASN A 485 14.85 20.73 22.56
N LEU A 486 15.70 21.27 21.69
CA LEU A 486 17.15 21.12 21.74
C LEU A 486 17.79 21.84 22.94
N LEU A 487 17.18 22.93 23.40
CA LEU A 487 17.67 23.78 24.50
C LEU A 487 17.02 23.46 25.85
N ASP A 488 15.87 22.80 25.84
CA ASP A 488 15.07 22.54 27.04
C ASP A 488 15.86 21.69 28.05
N GLY A 489 16.12 22.25 29.24
CA GLY A 489 16.92 21.62 30.29
C GLY A 489 18.40 21.39 29.95
N ASN A 490 18.92 21.96 28.85
CA ASN A 490 20.31 21.76 28.40
C ASN A 490 21.14 23.05 28.39
N MET A 491 21.89 23.27 29.49
CA MET A 491 22.74 24.46 29.64
C MET A 491 23.85 24.55 28.59
N GLU A 492 24.50 23.44 28.26
CA GLU A 492 25.60 23.41 27.30
C GLU A 492 25.14 23.77 25.90
N ASN A 493 23.92 23.36 25.52
CA ASN A 493 23.31 23.78 24.26
C ASN A 493 22.89 25.27 24.30
N GLN A 494 22.40 25.77 25.44
CA GLN A 494 22.08 27.20 25.62
C GLN A 494 23.33 28.07 25.52
N ASP A 495 24.43 27.65 26.13
CA ASP A 495 25.72 28.34 26.09
C ASP A 495 26.28 28.40 24.66
N GLU A 496 26.15 27.33 23.89
CA GLU A 496 26.54 27.33 22.47
C GLU A 496 25.71 28.33 21.67
N VAL A 497 24.39 28.39 21.84
CA VAL A 497 23.54 29.40 21.19
C VAL A 497 23.95 30.82 21.61
N ASN A 498 24.22 31.04 22.90
CA ASN A 498 24.66 32.34 23.41
C ASN A 498 26.03 32.78 22.86
N SER A 499 26.86 31.81 22.44
CA SER A 499 28.15 32.08 21.81
C SER A 499 28.05 32.50 20.34
N ILE A 500 26.92 32.21 19.67
CA ILE A 500 26.68 32.55 18.26
C ILE A 500 26.24 34.02 18.17
N GLN A 501 27.05 34.87 17.53
CA GLN A 501 26.69 36.26 17.26
C GLN A 501 25.97 36.42 15.91
N PRO A 502 25.01 37.37 15.80
CA PRO A 502 24.46 37.78 14.52
C PRO A 502 25.58 38.26 13.59
N SER A 503 25.61 37.74 12.36
CA SER A 503 26.57 38.13 11.32
C SER A 503 26.30 39.52 10.74
N GLY A 504 25.21 40.20 11.15
CA GLY A 504 24.88 41.56 10.71
C GLY A 504 24.41 42.50 11.81
N TYR A 505 24.64 43.79 11.59
CA TYR A 505 24.08 44.89 12.38
C TYR A 505 23.20 45.76 11.47
N TRP A 506 22.15 46.34 12.04
CA TRP A 506 21.36 47.36 11.37
C TRP A 506 22.12 48.68 11.46
N ASP A 507 22.45 49.28 10.32
CA ASP A 507 23.01 50.63 10.30
C ASP A 507 21.92 51.68 10.62
N GLU A 508 22.33 52.93 10.85
CA GLU A 508 21.43 54.04 11.18
C GLU A 508 20.37 54.33 10.10
N ALA A 509 20.54 53.79 8.90
CA ALA A 509 19.59 53.89 7.79
C ALA A 509 18.62 52.69 7.72
N GLY A 510 18.70 51.74 8.67
CA GLY A 510 17.88 50.54 8.68
C GLY A 510 18.29 49.52 7.63
N VAL A 511 19.55 49.53 7.19
CA VAL A 511 20.10 48.54 6.25
C VAL A 511 20.91 47.51 7.04
N LEU A 512 20.60 46.22 6.84
CA LEU A 512 21.36 45.11 7.43
C LEU A 512 22.73 45.01 6.75
N ARG A 513 23.81 45.22 7.50
CA ARG A 513 25.19 45.11 7.01
C ARG A 513 25.92 43.95 7.65
N GLU A 514 26.66 43.18 6.86
CA GLU A 514 27.51 42.09 7.35
C GLU A 514 28.74 42.63 8.11
N LYS A 515 29.08 41.96 9.22
CA LYS A 515 30.31 42.21 9.96
C LYS A 515 31.45 41.48 9.23
N VAL A 516 32.34 42.24 8.59
CA VAL A 516 33.53 41.67 7.95
C VAL A 516 34.47 41.13 9.06
N GLY A 517 34.55 39.80 9.16
CA GLY A 517 35.42 39.07 10.10
C GLY A 517 34.68 38.54 11.32
N ALA A 518 34.36 37.24 11.31
CA ALA A 518 33.92 36.51 12.50
C ALA A 518 34.95 35.42 12.84
N THR A 519 35.65 35.57 13.96
CA THR A 519 36.39 34.50 14.63
C THR A 519 35.51 33.92 15.74
N LEU A 520 35.46 32.58 15.82
CA LEU A 520 35.06 31.85 17.03
C LEU A 520 35.86 32.41 18.23
N ARG A 521 35.22 32.55 19.39
CA ARG A 521 35.92 32.94 20.62
C ARG A 521 36.97 31.90 21.01
#